data_AF-A0A3N7A2R6-F1
#
_entry.id   AF-A0A3N7A2R6-F1
#
_cell.length_a   1.000
_cell.length_b   1.000
_cell.length_c   1.000
_cell.angle_alpha   90.00
_cell.angle_beta   90.00
_cell.angle_gamma   90.00
#
_symmetry.space_group_name_H-M   'P 1'
#
loop_
_entity.id
_entity.type
_entity.pdbx_description
1 polymer ?
#
loop_
_entity_poly.entity_id
_entity_poly.type
_entity_poly.pdbx_seq_one_letter_code
_entity_poly.pdbx_strand_id
1 'polypeptide(L)'
;MAIPVGYVHGVIEVKSAFNKKAVKKTVEQLTKLKPLLAYTEPANHPIKLYLPPNFFFATVFYELRKKDEMDFAALDELIEAAAMRGFYGGYILRGETIEKYYSGKLILLRESQERVRDNQSLLFYAHSKSYKVADGTFRKIQLNYAESYFSEFAFDIIALLKGTYNPNVLFSMYGMGSTQWENGSAVDIRYFKPEDVKKFDEETAKFFRK
;
A
#
# COMPACT_ATOMS: atom_id res chain seq x y z
N MET A 1 -14.84 2.79 28.60
CA MET A 1 -13.39 2.54 28.81
C MET A 1 -12.63 3.28 27.72
N ALA A 2 -11.69 4.15 28.09
CA ALA A 2 -10.84 4.88 27.15
C ALA A 2 -9.42 4.29 27.22
N ILE A 3 -8.76 4.10 26.06
CA ILE A 3 -7.39 3.60 26.00
C ILE A 3 -6.44 4.79 26.17
N PRO A 4 -5.51 4.79 27.13
CA PRO A 4 -4.52 5.87 27.24
C PRO A 4 -3.61 5.90 26.01
N VAL A 5 -3.32 7.10 25.50
CA VAL A 5 -2.62 7.31 24.22
C VAL A 5 -1.25 6.63 24.14
N GLY A 6 -0.53 6.53 25.26
CA GLY A 6 0.79 5.88 25.33
C GLY A 6 0.76 4.36 25.07
N TYR A 7 -0.39 3.71 25.17
CA TYR A 7 -0.57 2.28 24.88
C TYR A 7 -1.09 2.00 23.46
N VAL A 8 -1.37 3.05 22.68
CA VAL A 8 -1.86 2.89 21.31
C VAL A 8 -0.66 2.76 20.37
N HIS A 9 -0.40 1.54 19.91
CA HIS A 9 0.68 1.25 18.96
C HIS A 9 0.27 1.42 17.50
N GLY A 10 -1.00 1.20 17.18
CA GLY A 10 -1.48 1.41 15.83
C GLY A 10 -3.00 1.51 15.71
N VAL A 11 -3.44 2.11 14.61
CA VAL A 11 -4.86 2.19 14.20
C VAL A 11 -5.00 1.71 12.77
N ILE A 12 -5.97 0.83 12.51
CA ILE A 12 -6.29 0.38 11.15
C ILE A 12 -7.73 0.77 10.86
N GLU A 13 -7.92 1.66 9.89
CA GLU A 13 -9.26 2.06 9.45
C GLU A 13 -9.74 1.13 8.34
N VAL A 14 -10.86 0.44 8.58
CA VAL A 14 -11.39 -0.59 7.67
C VAL A 14 -12.67 -0.10 7.00
N LYS A 15 -12.78 -0.30 5.68
CA LYS A 15 -14.00 -0.05 4.90
C LYS A 15 -14.33 -1.21 3.98
N SER A 16 -15.59 -1.30 3.58
CA SER A 16 -16.03 -2.35 2.66
C SER A 16 -15.42 -2.19 1.27
N ALA A 17 -15.47 -1.00 0.67
CA ALA A 17 -15.05 -0.81 -0.72
C ALA A 17 -14.15 0.41 -0.88
N PHE A 18 -13.16 0.29 -1.77
CA PHE A 18 -12.30 1.38 -2.20
C PHE A 18 -13.01 2.21 -3.28
N ASN A 19 -13.40 3.43 -2.92
CA ASN A 19 -13.92 4.47 -3.80
C ASN A 19 -13.77 5.82 -3.10
N LYS A 20 -13.93 6.92 -3.83
CA LYS A 20 -13.71 8.27 -3.32
C LYS A 20 -14.50 8.57 -2.05
N LYS A 21 -15.77 8.17 -1.99
CA LYS A 21 -16.63 8.42 -0.82
C LYS A 21 -16.13 7.68 0.42
N ALA A 22 -15.75 6.41 0.27
CA ALA A 22 -15.24 5.60 1.37
C ALA A 22 -13.88 6.10 1.84
N VAL A 23 -12.97 6.42 0.91
CA VAL A 23 -11.66 6.98 1.22
C VAL A 23 -11.79 8.31 1.94
N LYS A 24 -12.62 9.23 1.43
CA LYS A 24 -12.80 10.54 2.07
C LYS A 24 -13.25 10.38 3.53
N LYS A 25 -14.20 9.50 3.80
CA LYS A 25 -14.63 9.17 5.17
C LYS A 25 -13.50 8.58 6.02
N THR A 26 -12.68 7.70 5.44
CA THR A 26 -11.50 7.14 6.10
C THR A 26 -10.52 8.24 6.50
N VAL A 27 -10.21 9.17 5.59
CA VAL A 27 -9.34 10.31 5.86
C VAL A 27 -9.94 11.23 6.93
N GLU A 28 -11.23 11.53 6.87
CA GLU A 28 -11.95 12.30 7.90
C GLU A 28 -11.86 11.65 9.29
N GLN A 29 -11.86 10.31 9.39
CA GLN A 29 -11.64 9.64 10.68
C GLN A 29 -10.18 9.69 11.11
N LEU A 30 -9.25 9.37 10.22
CA LEU A 30 -7.82 9.32 10.54
C LEU A 30 -7.25 10.68 10.91
N THR A 31 -7.73 11.77 10.28
CA THR A 31 -7.30 13.14 10.58
C THR A 31 -7.66 13.58 12.00
N LYS A 32 -8.58 12.90 12.69
CA LYS A 32 -8.82 13.11 14.14
C LYS A 32 -7.63 12.74 15.01
N LEU A 33 -6.66 11.98 14.48
CA LEU A 33 -5.41 11.68 15.17
C LEU A 33 -4.42 12.86 15.15
N LYS A 34 -4.61 13.87 14.28
CA LYS A 34 -3.67 15.01 14.14
C LYS A 34 -3.28 15.67 15.47
N PRO A 35 -4.21 15.98 16.40
CA PRO A 35 -3.83 16.56 17.69
C PRO A 35 -2.89 15.67 18.50
N LEU A 36 -3.10 14.34 18.44
CA LEU A 36 -2.28 13.36 19.14
C LEU A 36 -0.93 13.09 18.43
N LEU A 37 -0.79 13.49 17.17
CA LEU A 37 0.43 13.34 16.38
C LEU A 37 1.28 14.62 16.35
N ALA A 38 0.78 15.72 16.90
CA ALA A 38 1.38 17.05 16.79
C ALA A 38 2.77 17.16 17.43
N TYR A 39 3.08 16.28 18.39
CA TYR A 39 4.38 16.23 19.05
C TYR A 39 4.81 14.78 19.29
N THR A 40 6.10 14.57 19.49
CA THR A 40 6.68 13.28 19.89
C THR A 40 7.41 13.50 21.20
N GLU A 41 6.85 12.95 22.28
CA GLU A 41 7.42 13.11 23.62
C GLU A 41 8.71 12.30 23.80
N PRO A 42 9.67 12.79 24.60
CA PRO A 42 10.79 12.00 25.06
C PRO A 42 10.34 10.71 25.76
N ALA A 43 11.14 9.65 25.65
CA ALA A 43 10.81 8.34 26.22
C ALA A 43 10.51 8.42 27.74
N ASN A 44 11.29 9.23 28.47
CA ASN A 44 11.18 9.45 29.91
C ASN A 44 10.16 10.54 30.33
N HIS A 45 9.36 11.09 29.42
CA HIS A 45 8.36 12.09 29.78
C HIS A 45 7.29 11.48 30.70
N PRO A 46 6.98 12.11 31.86
CA PRO A 46 6.18 11.49 32.94
C PRO A 46 4.69 11.35 32.60
N ILE A 47 4.17 12.16 31.68
CA ILE A 47 2.78 12.12 31.23
C ILE A 47 2.79 11.88 29.72
N LYS A 48 1.97 10.93 29.22
CA LYS A 48 1.85 10.68 27.79
C LYS A 48 0.59 11.33 27.23
N LEU A 49 0.74 12.40 26.47
CA LEU A 49 -0.38 13.11 25.82
C LEU A 49 -0.43 12.89 24.30
N TYR A 50 0.67 12.41 23.72
CA TYR A 50 0.81 12.21 22.28
C TYR A 50 1.05 10.75 21.94
N LEU A 51 0.73 10.38 20.70
CA LEU A 51 0.98 9.05 20.18
C LEU A 51 2.49 8.79 20.09
N PRO A 52 2.95 7.58 20.44
CA PRO A 52 4.37 7.29 20.56
C PRO A 52 5.12 7.45 19.21
N PRO A 53 6.46 7.58 19.23
CA PRO A 53 7.26 7.74 18.01
C PRO A 53 7.02 6.62 16.98
N ASN A 54 6.85 5.39 17.44
CA ASN A 54 6.62 4.18 16.64
C ASN A 54 5.14 3.90 16.34
N PHE A 55 4.23 4.82 16.69
CA PHE A 55 2.83 4.70 16.30
C PHE A 55 2.70 4.65 14.78
N PHE A 56 1.81 3.78 14.29
CA PHE A 56 1.45 3.73 12.88
C PHE A 56 -0.06 3.75 12.68
N PHE A 57 -0.49 4.08 11.47
CA PHE A 57 -1.84 3.81 11.05
C PHE A 57 -1.91 3.42 9.59
N ALA A 58 -2.89 2.60 9.26
CA ALA A 58 -3.07 2.04 7.93
C ALA A 58 -4.56 2.04 7.54
N THR A 59 -4.80 1.81 6.26
CA THR A 59 -6.16 1.67 5.72
C THR A 59 -6.36 0.28 5.13
N VAL A 60 -7.53 -0.31 5.32
CA VAL A 60 -7.89 -1.59 4.74
C VAL A 60 -9.26 -1.48 4.06
N PHE A 61 -9.33 -1.94 2.82
CA PHE A 61 -10.57 -2.02 2.05
C PHE A 61 -10.82 -3.47 1.67
N TYR A 62 -12.04 -3.98 1.86
CA TYR A 62 -12.35 -5.37 1.49
C TYR A 62 -12.30 -5.58 -0.03
N GLU A 63 -12.75 -4.60 -0.82
CA GLU A 63 -12.79 -4.75 -2.27
C GLU A 63 -12.53 -3.44 -3.03
N LEU A 64 -12.03 -3.56 -4.26
CA LEU A 64 -12.18 -2.56 -5.32
C LEU A 64 -13.14 -3.12 -6.37
N ARG A 65 -14.26 -2.43 -6.59
CA ARG A 65 -15.30 -2.84 -7.52
C ARG A 65 -14.98 -2.38 -8.94
N LYS A 66 -15.42 -3.12 -9.95
CA LYS A 66 -15.20 -2.77 -11.36
C LYS A 66 -15.79 -1.42 -11.73
N LYS A 67 -16.97 -1.08 -11.19
CA LYS A 67 -17.60 0.23 -11.40
C LYS A 67 -16.78 1.42 -10.87
N ASP A 68 -15.90 1.16 -9.91
CA ASP A 68 -15.08 2.18 -9.23
C ASP A 68 -13.63 2.18 -9.79
N GLU A 69 -13.32 1.38 -10.82
CA GLU A 69 -11.98 1.19 -11.39
C GLU A 69 -11.31 2.49 -11.88
N MET A 70 -12.10 3.43 -12.37
CA MET A 70 -11.62 4.71 -12.92
C MET A 70 -11.73 5.87 -11.92
N ASP A 71 -12.12 5.60 -10.66
CA ASP A 71 -12.24 6.62 -9.62
C ASP A 71 -10.87 6.98 -9.02
N PHE A 72 -9.94 7.44 -9.86
CA PHE A 72 -8.58 7.79 -9.45
C PHE A 72 -8.53 8.89 -8.37
N ALA A 73 -9.58 9.70 -8.27
CA ALA A 73 -9.75 10.66 -7.20
C ALA A 73 -9.73 9.99 -5.81
N ALA A 74 -10.12 8.73 -5.69
CA ALA A 74 -9.99 7.96 -4.46
C ALA A 74 -8.53 7.88 -3.96
N LEU A 75 -7.54 7.73 -4.85
CA LEU A 75 -6.13 7.76 -4.44
C LEU A 75 -5.69 9.16 -4.00
N ASP A 76 -6.19 10.20 -4.67
CA ASP A 76 -5.84 11.59 -4.37
C ASP A 76 -6.33 12.04 -3.00
N GLU A 77 -7.48 11.54 -2.54
CA GLU A 77 -8.03 11.83 -1.21
C GLU A 77 -7.11 11.27 -0.09
N LEU A 78 -6.45 10.12 -0.31
CA LEU A 78 -5.57 9.52 0.72
C LEU A 78 -4.32 10.35 1.04
N ILE A 79 -3.95 11.31 0.20
CA ILE A 79 -2.72 12.09 0.37
C ILE A 79 -2.70 12.86 1.68
N GLU A 80 -3.86 13.35 2.13
CA GLU A 80 -3.92 14.06 3.40
C GLU A 80 -3.52 13.15 4.58
N ALA A 81 -3.99 11.90 4.57
CA ALA A 81 -3.56 10.90 5.53
C ALA A 81 -2.07 10.56 5.35
N ALA A 82 -1.59 10.44 4.11
CA ALA A 82 -0.19 10.14 3.81
C ALA A 82 0.82 11.22 4.19
N ALA A 83 0.36 12.47 4.34
CA ALA A 83 1.18 13.56 4.85
C ALA A 83 1.38 13.52 6.37
N MET A 84 0.56 12.76 7.10
CA MET A 84 0.65 12.65 8.57
C MET A 84 1.70 11.63 9.01
N ARG A 85 2.38 11.91 10.12
CA ARG A 85 3.36 10.99 10.74
C ARG A 85 2.71 9.65 11.08
N GLY A 86 3.36 8.55 10.69
CA GLY A 86 2.93 7.19 11.03
C GLY A 86 2.00 6.55 9.99
N PHE A 87 1.65 7.24 8.90
CA PHE A 87 0.90 6.58 7.83
C PHE A 87 1.77 5.52 7.15
N TYR A 88 1.39 4.25 7.31
CA TYR A 88 2.07 3.12 6.69
C TYR A 88 1.63 2.96 5.22
N GLY A 89 0.38 3.28 4.92
CA GLY A 89 -0.24 3.03 3.62
C GLY A 89 -1.56 2.29 3.80
N GLY A 90 -1.77 1.28 2.98
CA GLY A 90 -2.98 0.50 3.08
C GLY A 90 -3.05 -0.71 2.16
N TYR A 91 -4.18 -1.37 2.21
CA TYR A 91 -4.35 -2.67 1.60
C TYR A 91 -5.79 -2.85 1.10
N ILE A 92 -5.95 -3.47 -0.06
CA ILE A 92 -7.22 -3.81 -0.68
C ILE A 92 -7.26 -5.34 -0.82
N LEU A 93 -8.16 -5.99 -0.09
CA LEU A 93 -8.18 -7.46 -0.01
C LEU A 93 -8.45 -8.11 -1.37
N ARG A 94 -9.27 -7.49 -2.22
CA ARG A 94 -9.67 -8.05 -3.51
C ARG A 94 -9.97 -6.99 -4.55
N GLY A 95 -9.48 -7.15 -5.78
CA GLY A 95 -10.05 -6.47 -6.96
C GLY A 95 -11.13 -7.35 -7.60
N GLU A 96 -12.30 -6.79 -7.95
CA GLU A 96 -13.45 -7.57 -8.42
C GLU A 96 -13.15 -8.45 -9.64
N THR A 97 -12.36 -7.94 -10.59
CA THR A 97 -11.98 -8.63 -11.83
C THR A 97 -10.56 -9.16 -11.84
N ILE A 98 -9.85 -9.09 -10.70
CA ILE A 98 -8.49 -9.62 -10.58
C ILE A 98 -8.59 -11.05 -10.06
N GLU A 99 -7.63 -11.89 -10.44
CA GLU A 99 -7.53 -13.26 -9.95
C GLU A 99 -7.57 -13.36 -8.43
N LYS A 100 -8.10 -14.48 -7.94
CA LYS A 100 -8.50 -14.71 -6.54
C LYS A 100 -7.40 -14.43 -5.50
N TYR A 101 -6.13 -14.67 -5.84
CA TYR A 101 -5.02 -14.57 -4.91
C TYR A 101 -4.37 -13.19 -4.89
N TYR A 102 -4.72 -12.31 -5.81
CA TYR A 102 -4.13 -10.98 -5.89
C TYR A 102 -4.84 -10.00 -4.99
N SER A 103 -4.00 -9.19 -4.35
CA SER A 103 -4.43 -8.14 -3.45
C SER A 103 -3.70 -6.85 -3.72
N GLY A 104 -4.36 -5.72 -3.45
CA GLY A 104 -3.83 -4.39 -3.71
C GLY A 104 -3.04 -3.88 -2.51
N LYS A 105 -1.84 -3.36 -2.73
CA LYS A 105 -1.08 -2.62 -1.71
C LYS A 105 -1.00 -1.15 -2.10
N LEU A 106 -1.29 -0.27 -1.13
CA LEU A 106 -1.13 1.17 -1.22
C LEU A 106 0.22 1.56 -0.62
N ILE A 107 1.19 1.83 -1.48
CA ILE A 107 2.59 2.02 -1.13
C ILE A 107 2.94 3.51 -1.21
N LEU A 108 3.62 4.04 -0.19
CA LEU A 108 4.16 5.40 -0.25
C LEU A 108 5.48 5.39 -1.01
N LEU A 109 5.52 6.15 -2.09
CA LEU A 109 6.73 6.35 -2.87
C LEU A 109 7.31 7.74 -2.63
N ARG A 110 8.63 7.82 -2.69
CA ARG A 110 9.39 9.08 -2.70
C ARG A 110 10.11 9.20 -4.04
N GLU A 111 9.94 10.35 -4.69
CA GLU A 111 10.53 10.66 -5.99
C GLU A 111 11.30 11.99 -5.91
N SER A 112 12.37 12.10 -6.70
CA SER A 112 13.18 13.32 -6.81
C SER A 112 12.54 14.39 -7.70
N GLN A 113 11.59 14.00 -8.54
CA GLN A 113 10.91 14.87 -9.51
C GLN A 113 9.43 14.52 -9.57
N GLU A 114 8.61 15.51 -9.92
CA GLU A 114 7.20 15.28 -10.20
C GLU A 114 7.05 14.54 -11.54
N ARG A 115 6.40 13.37 -11.52
CA ARG A 115 6.07 12.62 -12.73
C ARG A 115 4.60 12.83 -13.11
N VAL A 116 4.36 12.95 -14.41
CA VAL A 116 3.00 12.95 -14.96
C VAL A 116 2.36 11.58 -14.70
N ARG A 117 1.11 11.58 -14.25
CA ARG A 117 0.35 10.35 -13.99
C ARG A 117 -0.11 9.74 -15.31
N ASP A 118 0.08 8.43 -15.44
CA ASP A 118 -0.44 7.62 -16.56
C ASP A 118 -1.28 6.47 -15.99
N ASN A 119 -2.36 6.86 -15.29
CA ASN A 119 -3.26 5.89 -14.67
C ASN A 119 -4.21 5.31 -15.71
N GLN A 120 -4.13 4.00 -15.91
CA GLN A 120 -5.03 3.29 -16.82
C GLN A 120 -6.19 2.63 -16.07
N SER A 121 -5.94 2.07 -14.89
CA SER A 121 -6.96 1.37 -14.10
C SER A 121 -6.50 1.16 -12.65
N LEU A 122 -7.39 1.41 -11.68
CA LEU A 122 -7.15 1.06 -10.27
C LEU A 122 -7.11 -0.47 -10.03
N LEU A 123 -7.59 -1.29 -10.97
CA LEU A 123 -7.53 -2.75 -10.92
C LEU A 123 -6.25 -3.32 -11.56
N PHE A 124 -5.35 -2.44 -12.03
CA PHE A 124 -4.05 -2.83 -12.57
C PHE A 124 -2.93 -2.12 -11.81
N TYR A 125 -2.81 -0.82 -12.03
CA TYR A 125 -1.73 -0.01 -11.52
C TYR A 125 -2.11 1.47 -11.60
N ALA A 126 -1.90 2.20 -10.51
CA ALA A 126 -2.23 3.62 -10.46
C ALA A 126 -1.42 4.38 -9.41
N HIS A 127 -1.29 5.69 -9.62
CA HIS A 127 -0.69 6.64 -8.69
C HIS A 127 -1.69 7.72 -8.27
N SER A 128 -1.60 8.15 -7.01
CA SER A 128 -2.16 9.42 -6.58
C SER A 128 -1.41 10.58 -7.25
N LYS A 129 -1.97 11.80 -7.18
CA LYS A 129 -1.21 13.03 -7.42
C LYS A 129 0.00 13.08 -6.49
N SER A 130 1.05 13.74 -6.95
CA SER A 130 2.23 13.98 -6.13
C SER A 130 1.97 15.15 -5.19
N TYR A 131 2.63 15.13 -4.04
CA TYR A 131 2.71 16.28 -3.14
C TYR A 131 4.17 16.53 -2.76
N LYS A 132 4.54 17.80 -2.71
CA LYS A 132 5.90 18.22 -2.37
C LYS A 132 6.10 18.20 -0.86
N VAL A 133 7.25 17.70 -0.43
CA VAL A 133 7.69 17.69 0.97
C VAL A 133 8.74 18.79 1.19
N ALA A 134 8.92 19.22 2.43
CA ALA A 134 9.81 20.33 2.79
C ALA A 134 11.26 20.17 2.32
N ASP A 135 11.74 18.93 2.15
CA ASP A 135 13.08 18.59 1.67
C ASP A 135 13.24 18.71 0.14
N GLY A 136 12.22 19.20 -0.56
CA GLY A 136 12.22 19.35 -2.01
C GLY A 136 11.88 18.08 -2.78
N THR A 137 11.69 16.94 -2.11
CA THR A 137 11.25 15.69 -2.74
C THR A 137 9.73 15.63 -2.90
N PHE A 138 9.27 14.73 -3.76
CA PHE A 138 7.86 14.48 -4.00
C PHE A 138 7.47 13.15 -3.39
N ARG A 139 6.24 13.06 -2.86
CA ARG A 139 5.64 11.81 -2.41
C ARG A 139 4.33 11.56 -3.13
N LYS A 140 4.00 10.29 -3.30
CA LYS A 140 2.73 9.82 -3.86
C LYS A 140 2.39 8.44 -3.32
N ILE A 141 1.15 8.03 -3.53
CA ILE A 141 0.67 6.69 -3.21
C ILE A 141 0.59 5.90 -4.52
N GLN A 142 1.19 4.72 -4.53
CA GLN A 142 1.04 3.74 -5.61
C GLN A 142 0.07 2.65 -5.17
N LEU A 143 -0.88 2.32 -6.03
CA LEU A 143 -1.65 1.09 -5.95
C LEU A 143 -1.06 0.09 -6.94
N ASN A 144 -0.67 -1.08 -6.43
CA ASN A 144 -0.22 -2.21 -7.24
C ASN A 144 -0.80 -3.51 -6.67
N TYR A 145 -0.82 -4.59 -7.45
CA TYR A 145 -1.33 -5.89 -7.04
C TYR A 145 -0.29 -6.99 -7.14
N ALA A 146 -0.25 -7.84 -6.11
CA ALA A 146 0.55 -9.07 -6.09
C ALA A 146 -0.12 -10.12 -5.20
N GLU A 147 0.19 -11.40 -5.43
CA GLU A 147 -0.25 -12.48 -4.54
C GLU A 147 0.40 -12.39 -3.15
N SER A 148 1.66 -11.96 -3.12
CA SER A 148 2.46 -11.84 -1.90
C SER A 148 2.06 -10.66 -1.00
N TYR A 149 1.31 -9.67 -1.51
CA TYR A 149 1.04 -8.45 -0.75
C TYR A 149 0.17 -8.66 0.50
N PHE A 150 -0.67 -9.70 0.54
CA PHE A 150 -1.37 -10.05 1.78
C PHE A 150 -0.38 -10.39 2.89
N SER A 151 0.54 -11.32 2.59
CA SER A 151 1.54 -11.80 3.53
C SER A 151 2.47 -10.67 3.93
N GLU A 152 2.96 -9.89 2.96
CA GLU A 152 3.80 -8.72 3.22
C GLU A 152 3.09 -7.73 4.15
N PHE A 153 1.84 -7.35 3.86
CA PHE A 153 1.06 -6.48 4.74
C PHE A 153 0.93 -7.05 6.15
N ALA A 154 0.53 -8.32 6.29
CA ALA A 154 0.34 -8.96 7.59
C ALA A 154 1.62 -8.97 8.44
N PHE A 155 2.76 -9.35 7.84
CA PHE A 155 4.05 -9.38 8.55
C PHE A 155 4.61 -7.99 8.82
N ASP A 156 4.38 -7.02 7.93
CA ASP A 156 4.73 -5.61 8.16
C ASP A 156 3.97 -5.05 9.38
N ILE A 157 2.67 -5.34 9.52
CA ILE A 157 1.87 -4.95 10.69
C ILE A 157 2.45 -5.56 11.97
N ILE A 158 2.84 -6.84 11.95
CA ILE A 158 3.47 -7.49 13.12
C ILE A 158 4.81 -6.80 13.46
N ALA A 159 5.63 -6.50 12.45
CA ALA A 159 6.92 -5.83 12.65
C ALA A 159 6.74 -4.40 13.19
N LEU A 160 5.72 -3.68 12.73
CA LEU A 160 5.35 -2.36 13.24
C LEU A 160 4.93 -2.42 14.71
N LEU A 161 4.09 -3.38 15.08
CA LEU A 161 3.66 -3.61 16.46
C LEU A 161 4.84 -3.98 17.38
N LYS A 162 5.84 -4.69 16.85
CA LYS A 162 7.09 -5.02 17.58
C LYS A 162 8.12 -3.90 17.59
N GLY A 163 7.92 -2.83 16.82
CA GLY A 163 8.90 -1.75 16.66
C GLY A 163 10.16 -2.15 15.87
N THR A 164 10.11 -3.25 15.12
CA THR A 164 11.23 -3.76 14.31
C THR A 164 11.09 -3.48 12.82
N TYR A 165 10.05 -2.75 12.42
CA TYR A 165 9.77 -2.43 11.02
C TYR A 165 10.86 -1.55 10.39
N ASN A 166 11.19 -1.88 9.15
CA ASN A 166 12.16 -1.23 8.29
C ASN A 166 11.59 -1.33 6.86
N PRO A 167 11.28 -0.20 6.21
CA PRO A 167 10.62 -0.20 4.91
C PRO A 167 11.45 -0.81 3.76
N ASN A 168 12.74 -1.07 3.98
CA ASN A 168 13.63 -1.67 2.98
C ASN A 168 13.89 -3.16 3.22
N VAL A 169 13.16 -3.80 4.15
CA VAL A 169 13.36 -5.19 4.54
C VAL A 169 12.05 -5.94 4.45
N LEU A 170 12.09 -7.13 3.86
CA LEU A 170 10.99 -8.08 3.91
C LEU A 170 11.02 -8.82 5.25
N PHE A 171 9.91 -8.77 6.01
CA PHE A 171 9.87 -9.32 7.38
C PHE A 171 9.67 -10.82 7.48
N SER A 172 9.23 -11.47 6.40
CA SER A 172 8.97 -12.90 6.38
C SER A 172 8.91 -13.42 4.95
N MET A 173 9.40 -14.63 4.74
CA MET A 173 9.18 -15.40 3.51
C MET A 173 7.91 -16.26 3.58
N TYR A 174 7.27 -16.37 4.75
CA TYR A 174 6.05 -17.17 4.89
C TYR A 174 4.90 -16.55 4.08
N GLY A 175 4.25 -17.37 3.26
CA GLY A 175 3.18 -16.91 2.37
C GLY A 175 3.67 -15.96 1.27
N MET A 176 4.98 -15.85 1.06
CA MET A 176 5.54 -15.19 -0.12
C MET A 176 5.60 -16.19 -1.27
N GLY A 177 5.20 -15.73 -2.45
CA GLY A 177 5.15 -16.55 -3.65
C GLY A 177 4.12 -16.03 -4.61
N SER A 178 4.04 -16.67 -5.77
CA SER A 178 2.92 -16.57 -6.69
C SER A 178 2.59 -17.95 -7.22
N THR A 179 1.35 -18.16 -7.64
CA THR A 179 0.94 -19.36 -8.40
C THR A 179 1.85 -19.62 -9.61
N GLN A 180 2.42 -18.56 -10.20
CA GLN A 180 3.39 -18.68 -11.29
C GLN A 180 4.72 -19.26 -10.83
N TRP A 181 5.25 -18.84 -9.67
CA TRP A 181 6.46 -19.42 -9.10
C TRP A 181 6.28 -20.90 -8.74
N GLU A 182 5.11 -21.26 -8.20
CA GLU A 182 4.77 -22.67 -7.94
C GLU A 182 4.74 -23.51 -9.22
N ASN A 183 4.31 -22.91 -10.34
CA ASN A 183 4.29 -23.53 -11.65
C ASN A 183 5.63 -23.44 -12.41
N GLY A 184 6.70 -22.93 -11.78
CA GLY A 184 8.03 -22.82 -12.38
C GLY A 184 8.21 -21.68 -13.38
N SER A 185 7.25 -20.74 -13.48
CA SER A 185 7.38 -19.53 -14.29
C SER A 185 7.95 -18.38 -13.47
N ALA A 186 9.03 -17.76 -13.97
CA ALA A 186 9.60 -16.54 -13.41
C ALA A 186 8.92 -15.25 -13.92
N VAL A 187 7.94 -15.36 -14.83
CA VAL A 187 7.34 -14.22 -15.55
C VAL A 187 5.82 -14.17 -15.31
N ASP A 188 5.31 -12.96 -15.04
CA ASP A 188 3.87 -12.72 -14.88
C ASP A 188 3.16 -12.66 -16.22
N ILE A 189 2.53 -13.78 -16.60
CA ILE A 189 1.87 -13.94 -17.89
C ILE A 189 0.51 -13.25 -17.98
N ARG A 190 -0.03 -12.67 -16.90
CA ARG A 190 -1.35 -11.99 -16.94
C ARG A 190 -1.33 -10.71 -17.78
N TYR A 191 -0.15 -10.11 -17.93
CA TYR A 191 0.07 -8.89 -18.74
C TYR A 191 0.81 -9.16 -20.04
N PHE A 192 1.26 -10.39 -20.25
CA PHE A 192 1.74 -10.84 -21.55
C PHE A 192 0.54 -11.37 -22.33
N LYS A 193 0.30 -10.84 -23.53
CA LYS A 193 -0.62 -11.53 -24.42
C LYS A 193 -0.04 -12.91 -24.73
N PRO A 194 -0.85 -13.97 -24.88
CA PRO A 194 -0.35 -15.29 -25.27
C PRO A 194 0.50 -15.23 -26.55
N GLU A 195 0.21 -14.29 -27.45
CA GLU A 195 1.01 -14.05 -28.65
C GLU A 195 2.40 -13.49 -28.34
N ASP A 196 2.54 -12.65 -27.31
CA ASP A 196 3.80 -12.03 -26.91
C ASP A 196 4.73 -13.04 -26.21
N VAL A 197 4.17 -13.95 -25.39
CA VAL A 197 4.92 -15.08 -24.81
C VAL A 197 5.42 -16.00 -25.90
N LYS A 198 4.53 -16.37 -26.84
CA LYS A 198 4.90 -17.21 -27.99
C LYS A 198 6.02 -16.57 -28.81
N LYS A 199 5.94 -15.27 -29.05
CA LYS A 199 6.97 -14.52 -29.78
C LYS A 199 8.30 -14.49 -29.01
N PHE A 200 8.28 -14.23 -27.71
CA PHE A 200 9.47 -14.26 -26.86
C PHE A 200 10.12 -15.65 -26.84
N ASP A 201 9.33 -16.71 -26.71
CA ASP A 201 9.80 -18.10 -26.72
C ASP A 201 10.39 -18.48 -28.08
N GLU A 202 9.75 -18.09 -29.19
CA GLU A 202 10.25 -18.29 -30.55
C GLU A 202 11.56 -17.54 -30.82
N GLU A 203 11.69 -16.31 -30.31
CA GLU A 203 12.91 -15.51 -30.42
C GLU A 203 14.04 -16.10 -29.57
N THR A 204 13.73 -16.56 -28.36
CA THR A 204 14.69 -17.11 -27.40
C THR A 204 15.17 -18.51 -27.83
N ALA A 205 14.29 -19.36 -28.37
CA ALA A 205 14.63 -20.69 -28.86
C ALA A 205 15.70 -20.69 -29.97
N LYS A 206 15.82 -19.61 -30.75
CA LYS A 206 16.86 -19.44 -31.78
C LYS A 206 18.26 -19.35 -31.20
N PHE A 207 18.40 -18.92 -29.94
CA PHE A 207 19.68 -18.78 -29.26
C PHE A 207 20.09 -20.03 -28.47
N PHE A 208 19.14 -20.91 -28.14
CA PHE A 208 19.38 -22.09 -27.30
C PHE A 208 19.31 -23.44 -28.04
N ARG A 209 18.90 -23.46 -29.32
CA ARG A 209 19.11 -24.63 -30.19
C ARG A 209 20.53 -24.57 -30.78
N LYS A 210 21.47 -25.25 -30.13
CA LYS A 210 22.69 -25.76 -30.78
C LYS A 210 22.36 -27.01 -31.57
#